data_AF-A0A8T5AC45-F1
#
_entry.id   AF-A0A8T5AC45-F1
#
_cell.length_a   1.000
_cell.length_b   1.000
_cell.length_c   1.000
_cell.angle_alpha   90.00
_cell.angle_beta   90.00
_cell.angle_gamma   90.00
#
_symmetry.space_group_name_H-M   'P 1'
#
loop_
_entity.id
_entity.type
_entity.pdbx_description
1 polymer ?
#
loop_
_entity_poly.entity_id
_entity_poly.type
_entity_poly.pdbx_seq_one_letter_code
_entity_poly.pdbx_strand_id
1 'polypeptide(L)' 'MSLIVEIDELLSDSSRFYILTILYEGPTHGYNIISKFKRRIGKEISPSLVYPFLKQLEEKGLMKHSLKLVGAKKRKV' A
#
# COMPACT_ATOMS: atom_id res chain seq x y z
N MET A 1 -11.61 21.81 15.65
CA MET A 1 -11.66 21.34 14.24
C MET A 1 -10.26 21.07 13.67
N SER A 2 -9.23 21.84 14.04
CA SER A 2 -7.83 21.68 13.56
C SER A 2 -7.13 20.40 14.04
N LEU A 3 -7.23 20.07 15.34
CA LEU A 3 -6.56 18.89 15.94
C LEU A 3 -6.98 17.53 15.33
N ILE A 4 -8.25 17.38 14.93
CA ILE A 4 -8.73 16.12 14.34
C ILE A 4 -8.12 15.92 12.94
N VAL A 5 -8.00 17.00 12.16
CA VAL A 5 -7.40 16.96 10.83
C VAL A 5 -5.90 16.62 10.91
N GLU A 6 -5.18 17.19 11.87
CA GLU A 6 -3.76 16.88 12.11
C GLU A 6 -3.52 15.41 12.47
N ILE A 7 -4.41 14.83 13.28
CA ILE A 7 -4.31 13.41 13.66
C ILE A 7 -4.58 12.50 12.45
N ASP A 8 -5.56 12.83 11.61
CA ASP A 8 -5.86 12.07 10.38
C ASP A 8 -4.71 12.11 9.37
N GLU A 9 -4.08 13.27 9.22
CA GLU A 9 -2.91 13.45 8.34
C GLU A 9 -1.71 12.63 8.84
N LEU A 10 -1.42 12.68 10.15
CA LEU A 10 -0.39 11.85 10.78
C LEU A 10 -0.67 10.34 10.63
N LEU A 11 -1.93 9.92 10.75
CA LEU A 11 -2.34 8.52 10.55
C LEU A 11 -2.19 8.07 9.10
N SER A 12 -2.43 8.96 8.14
CA SER A 12 -2.22 8.72 6.71
C SER A 12 -0.74 8.51 6.39
N ASP A 13 0.14 9.37 6.91
CA ASP A 13 1.59 9.25 6.72
C ASP A 13 2.16 8.00 7.39
N SER A 14 1.67 7.68 8.59
CA SER A 14 2.01 6.42 9.27
C SER A 14 1.59 5.21 8.43
N SER A 15 0.41 5.25 7.79
CA SER A 15 -0.08 4.17 6.94
C SER A 15 0.82 3.96 5.71
N ARG A 16 1.25 5.06 5.06
CA ARG A 16 2.20 5.01 3.93
C ARG A 16 3.54 4.40 4.34
N PHE A 17 4.06 4.76 5.51
CA PHE A 17 5.30 4.17 6.05
C PHE A 17 5.18 2.65 6.26
N TYR A 18 4.06 2.19 6.81
CA TYR A 18 3.82 0.75 6.96
C TYR A 18 3.65 0.02 5.62
N ILE A 19 3.05 0.65 4.61
CA ILE A 19 2.99 0.09 3.25
C ILE A 19 4.41 -0.11 2.69
N LEU A 20 5.30 0.86 2.86
CA LEU A 20 6.71 0.72 2.47
C LEU A 20 7.40 -0.44 3.20
N THR A 21 7.14 -0.58 4.50
CA THR A 21 7.70 -1.69 5.28
C THR A 21 7.22 -3.04 4.74
N ILE A 22 5.95 -3.17 4.36
CA ILE A 22 5.41 -4.38 3.73
C ILE A 22 6.06 -4.67 2.37
N LEU A 23 6.30 -3.64 1.56
CA LEU A 23 6.96 -3.76 0.25
C LEU A 23 8.43 -4.16 0.38
N TYR A 24 9.11 -3.71 1.45
CA TYR A 24 10.51 -4.06 1.73
C TYR A 24 10.70 -5.56 2.02
N GLU A 25 9.67 -6.26 2.50
CA GLU A 25 9.71 -7.71 2.73
C GLU A 25 9.74 -8.54 1.44
N GLY A 26 9.42 -7.92 0.30
CA GLY A 26 9.46 -8.56 -1.01
C GLY A 26 8.26 -8.23 -1.90
N PRO A 27 8.28 -8.75 -3.15
CA PRO A 27 7.24 -8.47 -4.13
C PRO A 27 5.85 -8.89 -3.63
N THR A 28 4.89 -7.98 -3.68
CA THR A 28 3.53 -8.23 -3.21
C THR A 28 2.50 -7.42 -3.98
N HIS A 29 1.31 -7.96 -4.14
CA HIS A 29 0.18 -7.27 -4.77
C HIS A 29 -0.49 -6.28 -3.80
N GLY A 30 -1.21 -5.30 -4.36
CA GLY A 30 -1.98 -4.32 -3.58
C GLY A 30 -2.98 -4.95 -2.59
N TYR A 31 -3.68 -6.02 -2.96
CA TYR A 31 -4.61 -6.71 -2.04
C TYR A 31 -3.88 -7.42 -0.88
N ASN A 32 -2.67 -7.94 -1.14
CA ASN A 32 -1.84 -8.53 -0.09
C ASN A 32 -1.33 -7.46 0.88
N ILE A 33 -1.06 -6.24 0.40
CA ILE A 33 -0.69 -5.11 1.26
C ILE A 33 -1.84 -4.78 2.21
N ILE A 34 -3.07 -4.67 1.69
CA ILE A 34 -4.27 -4.38 2.50
C ILE A 34 -4.47 -5.46 3.58
N SER A 35 -4.39 -6.74 3.20
CA SER A 35 -4.59 -7.83 4.16
C SER A 35 -3.46 -7.95 5.20
N LYS A 36 -2.20 -7.80 4.79
CA LYS A 36 -1.05 -7.75 5.71
C LYS A 36 -1.17 -6.58 6.69
N PHE A 37 -1.58 -5.40 6.20
CA PHE A 37 -1.79 -4.23 7.04
C PHE A 37 -2.86 -4.49 8.09
N LYS A 38 -4.04 -4.97 7.69
CA LYS A 38 -5.14 -5.32 8.61
C LYS A 38 -4.69 -6.32 9.67
N ARG A 39 -3.96 -7.36 9.27
CA ARG A 39 -3.46 -8.39 10.19
C ARG A 39 -2.45 -7.86 11.21
N ARG A 40 -1.58 -6.92 10.83
CA ARG A 40 -0.50 -6.41 11.70
C ARG A 40 -0.94 -5.24 12.58
N ILE A 41 -1.75 -4.34 12.04
CA ILE A 41 -2.14 -3.08 12.68
C ILE A 41 -3.53 -3.17 13.31
N GLY A 42 -4.36 -4.14 12.89
CA GLY A 42 -5.73 -4.28 13.36
C GLY A 42 -6.70 -3.24 12.78
N LYS A 43 -6.26 -2.41 11.83
CA LYS A 43 -7.06 -1.39 11.15
C LYS A 43 -7.17 -1.67 9.66
N GLU A 44 -8.28 -1.26 9.06
CA GLU A 44 -8.44 -1.30 7.61
C GLU A 44 -7.82 -0.07 6.97
N ILE A 45 -7.24 -0.26 5.78
CA ILE A 45 -6.79 0.82 4.89
C ILE A 45 -7.56 0.73 3.59
N SER A 46 -7.93 1.89 3.05
CA SER A 46 -8.72 1.93 1.83
C SER A 46 -7.85 1.60 0.61
N PRO A 47 -8.39 0.87 -0.38
CA PRO A 47 -7.77 0.73 -1.69
C PRO A 47 -7.40 2.08 -2.33
N SER A 48 -8.21 3.12 -2.08
CA SER A 48 -8.00 4.48 -2.56
C SER A 48 -6.81 5.20 -1.92
N LEU A 49 -6.26 4.70 -0.82
CA LEU A 49 -4.97 5.14 -0.29
C LEU A 49 -3.83 4.31 -0.90
N VAL A 50 -4.00 2.98 -0.91
CA VAL A 50 -2.95 2.04 -1.34
C VAL A 50 -2.59 2.24 -2.81
N TYR A 51 -3.55 2.17 -3.72
CA TYR A 51 -3.24 2.18 -5.15
C TYR A 51 -2.66 3.51 -5.65
N PRO A 52 -3.19 4.68 -5.26
CA PRO A 52 -2.55 5.95 -5.61
C PRO A 52 -1.15 6.09 -5.04
N PHE A 53 -0.91 5.62 -3.82
CA PHE A 53 0.44 5.66 -3.23
C PHE A 53 1.43 4.76 -3.98
N LEU A 54 1.03 3.54 -4.34
CA LEU A 54 1.87 2.65 -5.15
C LEU A 54 2.19 3.27 -6.52
N LYS A 55 1.19 3.92 -7.15
CA LYS A 55 1.38 4.64 -8.41
C LYS A 55 2.39 5.79 -8.26
N GLN A 56 2.30 6.56 -7.18
CA GLN A 56 3.25 7.65 -6.91
C GLN A 56 4.68 7.14 -6.73
N LEU A 57 4.87 5.98 -6.07
CA LEU A 57 6.19 5.37 -5.92
C LEU A 57 6.77 4.89 -7.27
N GLU A 58 5.91 4.33 -8.13
CA GLU A 58 6.29 3.94 -9.50
C GLU A 58 6.66 5.14 -10.36
N GLU A 59 5.84 6.20 -10.36
CA GLU A 59 6.09 7.46 -11.08
C GLU A 59 7.41 8.13 -10.62
N LYS A 60 7.80 7.96 -9.36
CA LYS A 60 9.07 8.43 -8.80
C LYS A 60 10.25 7.49 -9.03
N GLY A 61 10.04 6.33 -9.67
CA GLY A 61 11.09 5.32 -9.90
C GLY A 61 11.56 4.59 -8.63
N LEU A 62 10.83 4.74 -7.51
CA LEU A 62 11.15 4.12 -6.22
C LEU A 62 10.66 2.67 -6.12
N MET A 63 9.86 2.22 -7.07
CA MET A 63 9.33 0.87 -7.18
C MET A 63 9.20 0.50 -8.66
N LYS A 64 9.29 -0.80 -8.97
CA LYS A 64 8.93 -1.34 -10.29
C LYS A 64 7.81 -2.35 -10.11
N HIS A 65 6.75 -2.24 -10.91
CA HIS A 65 5.80 -3.33 -11.05
C HIS A 65 6.45 -4.50 -11.79
N SER A 66 6.17 -5.74 -11.36
CA SER A 66 6.65 -6.94 -12.06
C SER A 66 5.45 -7.82 -12.34
N LEU A 67 4.98 -7.81 -13.58
CA LEU A 67 3.88 -8.65 -14.02
C LEU A 67 4.32 -10.12 -13.99
N LYS A 68 4.01 -10.85 -12.91
CA LYS A 68 4.11 -12.30 -12.87
C LYS A 68 2.81 -12.94 -13.37
N LEU A 69 2.90 -13.82 -14.35
CA LEU A 69 1.74 -14.60 -14.78
C LEU A 69 1.39 -15.62 -13.69
N VAL A 70 0.38 -15.33 -12.87
CA VAL A 70 -0.13 -16.26 -11.85
C VAL A 70 -1.31 -17.03 -12.45
N GLY A 71 -1.02 -18.22 -13.00
CA GLY A 71 -2.01 -19.12 -13.61
C GLY A 71 -2.60 -18.60 -14.93
N ALA A 72 -3.33 -19.46 -15.65
CA ALA A 72 -3.89 -19.19 -16.98
C ALA A 72 -4.94 -18.05 -17.07
N LYS A 73 -5.00 -17.16 -16.08
CA LYS A 73 -5.81 -15.94 -16.08
C LYS A 73 -4.96 -14.75 -15.63
N LYS A 74 -4.70 -13.83 -16.56
CA LYS A 74 -3.94 -12.59 -16.36
C LYS A 74 -4.47 -11.83 -15.13
N ARG A 75 -3.65 -11.69 -14.08
CA ARG A 75 -3.89 -10.77 -12.96
C ARG A 75 -2.66 -9.88 -12.79
N LYS A 76 -2.87 -8.57 -12.61
CA LYS A 76 -1.80 -7.57 -12.52
C LYS A 76 -1.03 -7.76 -11.21
N VAL A 77 0.29 -7.82 -11.32
CA VAL A 77 1.24 -8.06 -10.23
C VAL A 77 2.16 -6.87 -10.08
#